data_AF-A0A1Q2ZZ40-F1
#
_entry.id   AF-A0A1Q2ZZ40-F1
#
_cell.length_a   1.000
_cell.length_b   1.000
_cell.length_c   1.000
_cell.angle_alpha   90.00
_cell.angle_beta   90.00
_cell.angle_gamma   90.00
#
_symmetry.space_group_name_H-M   'P 1'
#
loop_
_entity.id
_entity.type
_entity.pdbx_description
1 polymer ?
#
loop_
_entity_poly.entity_id
_entity_poly.type
_entity_poly.pdbx_seq_one_letter_code
_entity_poly.pdbx_strand_id
1 'polypeptide(L)'
;MKPELQTYKSLIKAFVRADRTARIAQRAAERKQQLALLTYRRMNIAREQAKKDIDPSTRMKLIKDMATLNKRVEILKQKAPENDKKLLFVQDTSFLRDQILSAQDDRHIQHLEDIAAFVDNQREYDELIERYNPGARMSQEEKVKRTANKVGFQMPS
;
A
#
# COMPACT_ATOMS: atom_id res chain seq x y z
N MET A 1 29.19 18.15 -9.31
CA MET A 1 28.56 17.59 -8.10
C MET A 1 29.38 16.36 -7.72
N LYS A 2 29.62 16.05 -6.44
CA LYS A 2 30.40 14.84 -6.08
C LYS A 2 29.66 13.58 -6.55
N PRO A 3 30.36 12.57 -7.12
CA PRO A 3 29.73 11.38 -7.68
C PRO A 3 28.90 10.63 -6.63
N GLU A 4 29.40 10.52 -5.39
CA GLU A 4 28.69 9.85 -4.29
C GLU A 4 27.28 10.43 -4.04
N LEU A 5 27.14 11.75 -4.11
CA LEU A 5 25.87 12.44 -3.89
C LEU A 5 24.88 12.17 -5.03
N GLN A 6 25.39 12.02 -6.25
CA GLN A 6 24.57 11.70 -7.42
C GLN A 6 24.04 10.28 -7.31
N THR A 7 24.92 9.31 -7.04
CA THR A 7 24.57 7.91 -6.84
C THR A 7 23.57 7.73 -5.71
N TYR A 8 23.75 8.42 -4.57
CA TYR A 8 22.78 8.41 -3.47
C TYR A 8 21.39 8.85 -3.90
N LYS A 9 21.31 9.97 -4.64
CA LYS A 9 20.03 10.50 -5.13
C LYS A 9 19.38 9.55 -6.13
N SER A 10 20.16 8.93 -7.01
CA SER A 10 19.67 7.95 -7.98
C SER A 10 19.10 6.72 -7.29
N LEU A 11 19.84 6.14 -6.32
CA LEU A 11 19.37 5.01 -5.52
C LEU A 11 18.05 5.34 -4.80
N ILE A 12 18.00 6.45 -4.08
CA ILE A 12 16.77 6.84 -3.36
C ILE A 12 15.58 6.96 -4.33
N LYS A 13 15.78 7.61 -5.49
CA LYS A 13 14.71 7.76 -6.47
C LYS A 13 14.24 6.41 -7.01
N ALA A 14 15.17 5.51 -7.36
CA ALA A 14 14.85 4.18 -7.87
C ALA A 14 14.05 3.38 -6.82
N PHE A 15 14.52 3.35 -5.57
CA PHE A 15 13.80 2.67 -4.48
C PHE A 15 12.42 3.25 -4.21
N VAL A 16 12.29 4.59 -4.13
CA VAL A 16 10.98 5.24 -3.94
C VAL A 16 10.02 4.85 -5.05
N ARG A 17 10.47 4.87 -6.32
CA ARG A 17 9.61 4.53 -7.46
C ARG A 17 9.19 3.06 -7.45
N ALA A 18 10.14 2.15 -7.24
CA ALA A 18 9.88 0.71 -7.25
C ALA A 18 8.91 0.30 -6.12
N ASP A 19 9.09 0.85 -4.92
CA ASP A 19 8.30 0.48 -3.75
C ASP A 19 6.94 1.22 -3.65
N ARG A 20 6.77 2.32 -4.40
CA ARG A 20 5.57 3.18 -4.32
C ARG A 20 4.29 2.38 -4.56
N THR A 21 4.25 1.55 -5.60
CA THR A 21 3.04 0.79 -5.96
C THR A 21 2.69 -0.23 -4.88
N ALA A 22 3.68 -0.98 -4.39
CA ALA A 22 3.49 -1.96 -3.32
C ALA A 22 3.00 -1.28 -2.03
N ARG A 23 3.58 -0.14 -1.66
CA ARG A 23 3.16 0.62 -0.48
C ARG A 23 1.77 1.22 -0.63
N ILE A 24 1.38 1.71 -1.81
CA ILE A 24 0.00 2.15 -2.05
C ILE A 24 -0.98 0.99 -1.82
N ALA A 25 -0.68 -0.18 -2.36
CA ALA A 25 -1.49 -1.38 -2.16
C ALA A 25 -1.58 -1.78 -0.68
N GLN A 26 -0.45 -1.78 0.04
CA GLN A 26 -0.42 -2.04 1.48
C GLN A 26 -1.28 -1.04 2.26
N ARG A 27 -1.15 0.27 1.99
CA ARG A 27 -1.95 1.31 2.66
C ARG A 27 -3.43 1.18 2.32
N ALA A 28 -3.78 0.78 1.10
CA ALA A 28 -5.15 0.50 0.71
C ALA A 28 -5.73 -0.68 1.51
N ALA A 29 -4.95 -1.76 1.69
CA ALA A 29 -5.33 -2.92 2.49
C ALA A 29 -5.51 -2.56 3.98
N GLU A 30 -4.55 -1.84 4.57
CA GLU A 30 -4.64 -1.34 5.95
C GLU A 30 -5.87 -0.46 6.16
N ARG A 31 -6.15 0.47 5.22
CA ARG A 31 -7.37 1.30 5.25
C ARG A 31 -8.64 0.45 5.23
N LYS A 32 -8.69 -0.59 4.39
CA LYS A 32 -9.83 -1.52 4.31
C LYS A 32 -10.03 -2.25 5.65
N GLN A 33 -8.96 -2.73 6.27
CA GLN A 33 -9.02 -3.37 7.59
C GLN A 33 -9.52 -2.40 8.67
N GLN A 34 -9.02 -1.16 8.68
CA GLN A 34 -9.48 -0.12 9.61
C GLN A 34 -10.97 0.20 9.44
N LEU A 35 -11.45 0.33 8.20
CA LEU A 35 -12.86 0.56 7.92
C LEU A 35 -13.75 -0.60 8.37
N ALA A 36 -13.30 -1.84 8.15
CA ALA A 36 -14.00 -3.02 8.64
C ALA A 36 -14.11 -3.02 10.17
N LEU A 37 -13.01 -2.74 10.88
CA LEU A 37 -12.99 -2.66 12.34
C LEU A 37 -13.93 -1.57 12.87
N LEU A 38 -13.93 -0.38 12.25
CA LEU A 38 -14.81 0.72 12.65
C LEU A 38 -16.27 0.40 12.38
N THR A 39 -16.56 -0.28 11.27
CA THR A 39 -17.92 -0.72 10.93
C THR A 39 -18.43 -1.73 11.95
N TYR A 40 -17.59 -2.70 12.34
CA TYR A 40 -17.90 -3.65 13.40
C TYR A 40 -18.18 -2.95 14.74
N ARG A 41 -17.32 -2.02 15.16
CA ARG A 41 -17.55 -1.22 16.38
C ARG A 41 -18.86 -0.43 16.32
N ARG A 42 -19.17 0.17 15.16
CA ARG A 42 -20.41 0.89 14.91
C ARG A 42 -21.64 -0.02 15.07
N MET A 43 -21.58 -1.24 14.53
CA MET A 43 -22.65 -2.23 14.69
C MET A 43 -22.84 -2.62 16.16
N ASN A 44 -21.76 -2.78 16.92
CA ASN A 44 -21.85 -3.11 18.34
C ASN A 44 -22.51 -1.99 19.14
N ILE A 45 -22.15 -0.73 18.92
CA ILE A 45 -22.81 0.39 19.61
C ILE A 45 -24.30 0.46 19.22
N ALA A 46 -24.65 0.25 17.95
CA ALA A 46 -26.04 0.22 17.52
C ALA A 46 -26.84 -0.90 18.23
N ARG A 47 -26.23 -2.08 18.41
CA ARG A 47 -26.83 -3.18 19.18
C ARG A 47 -26.99 -2.82 20.66
N GLU A 48 -26.00 -2.17 21.26
CA GLU A 48 -26.05 -1.71 22.64
C GLU A 48 -27.16 -0.68 22.83
N GLN A 49 -27.32 0.28 21.92
CA GLN A 49 -28.39 1.28 21.94
C GLN A 49 -29.79 0.68 21.83
N ALA A 50 -29.94 -0.48 21.18
CA ALA A 50 -31.22 -1.16 21.01
C ALA A 50 -31.69 -1.94 22.25
N LYS A 51 -30.83 -2.11 23.27
CA LYS A 51 -31.22 -2.75 24.54
C LYS A 51 -32.23 -1.85 25.28
N LYS A 52 -33.24 -2.45 25.91
CA LYS A 52 -34.35 -1.70 26.54
C LYS A 52 -33.95 -1.07 27.88
N ASP A 53 -32.98 -1.64 28.60
CA ASP A 53 -32.60 -1.25 29.97
C ASP A 53 -31.28 -0.43 30.02
N ILE A 54 -31.24 0.71 29.34
CA ILE A 54 -30.03 1.56 29.27
C ILE A 54 -30.22 2.83 30.10
N ASP A 55 -29.30 3.08 31.02
CA ASP A 55 -29.25 4.31 31.81
C ASP A 55 -29.07 5.56 30.91
N PRO A 56 -29.78 6.69 31.16
CA PRO A 56 -29.69 7.89 30.32
C PRO A 56 -28.27 8.43 30.11
N SER A 57 -27.38 8.33 31.12
CA SER A 57 -25.98 8.76 31.01
C SER A 57 -25.21 7.89 30.02
N THR A 58 -25.40 6.57 30.10
CA THR A 58 -24.77 5.62 29.20
C THR A 58 -25.26 5.77 27.76
N ARG A 59 -26.56 6.03 27.56
CA ARG A 59 -27.13 6.33 26.24
C ARG A 59 -26.48 7.56 25.61
N MET A 60 -26.28 8.63 26.38
CA MET A 60 -25.62 9.85 25.92
C MET A 60 -24.16 9.59 25.49
N LYS A 61 -23.42 8.74 26.23
CA LYS A 61 -22.05 8.33 25.85
C LYS A 61 -22.03 7.57 24.52
N LEU A 62 -22.90 6.57 24.36
CA LEU A 62 -23.00 5.79 23.12
C LEU A 62 -23.32 6.66 21.89
N ILE A 63 -24.16 7.68 22.03
CA ILE A 63 -24.46 8.64 20.96
C ILE A 63 -23.21 9.45 20.58
N LYS A 64 -22.47 9.94 21.57
CA LYS A 64 -21.21 10.66 21.32
C LYS A 64 -20.19 9.75 20.63
N ASP A 65 -20.04 8.52 21.10
CA ASP A 65 -19.12 7.54 20.52
C ASP A 65 -19.50 7.23 19.07
N MET A 66 -20.78 7.03 18.77
CA MET A 66 -21.28 6.87 17.41
C MET A 66 -20.95 8.05 16.51
N ALA A 67 -21.15 9.29 16.99
CA ALA A 67 -20.80 10.48 16.23
C ALA A 67 -19.29 10.54 15.95
N THR A 68 -18.45 10.20 16.94
CA THR A 68 -16.99 10.16 16.75
C THR A 68 -16.57 9.08 15.74
N LEU A 69 -17.19 7.90 15.77
CA LEU A 69 -16.90 6.81 14.83
C LEU A 69 -17.32 7.20 13.41
N ASN A 70 -18.50 7.80 13.24
CA ASN A 70 -18.95 8.28 11.92
C ASN A 70 -17.97 9.31 11.34
N LYS A 71 -17.51 10.27 12.16
CA LYS A 71 -16.50 11.24 11.74
C LYS A 71 -15.19 10.56 11.32
N ARG A 72 -14.72 9.57 12.08
CA ARG A 72 -13.49 8.81 11.75
C ARG A 72 -13.64 8.02 10.45
N VAL A 73 -14.78 7.39 10.21
CA VAL A 73 -15.08 6.67 8.97
C VAL A 73 -15.05 7.62 7.78
N GLU A 74 -15.70 8.79 7.87
CA GLU A 74 -15.69 9.78 6.79
C GLU A 74 -14.28 10.28 6.49
N ILE A 75 -13.49 10.60 7.52
CA ILE A 75 -12.08 10.99 7.34
C ILE A 75 -11.27 9.90 6.63
N LEU A 76 -11.47 8.62 7.00
CA LEU A 76 -10.74 7.51 6.38
C LEU A 76 -11.18 7.23 4.95
N LYS A 77 -12.46 7.42 4.62
CA LYS A 77 -12.96 7.31 3.24
C LYS A 77 -12.38 8.38 2.32
N GLN A 78 -12.28 9.62 2.83
CA GLN A 78 -11.74 10.76 2.06
C GLN A 78 -10.24 10.65 1.81
N LYS A 79 -9.49 9.95 2.68
CA LYS A 79 -8.06 9.74 2.50
C LYS A 79 -7.79 8.74 1.37
N ALA A 80 -7.33 9.26 0.24
CA ALA A 80 -6.75 8.45 -0.84
C ALA A 80 -5.35 7.98 -0.45
N PRO A 81 -5.03 6.67 -0.49
CA PRO A 81 -3.72 6.14 -0.13
C PRO A 81 -2.61 6.68 -1.05
N GLU A 82 -2.93 6.97 -2.31
CA GLU A 82 -2.02 7.46 -3.35
C GLU A 82 -1.43 8.85 -3.03
N ASN A 83 -2.18 9.65 -2.27
CA ASN A 83 -1.84 11.04 -1.95
C ASN A 83 -1.04 11.17 -0.63
N ASP A 84 -0.68 10.05 0.01
CA ASP A 84 0.15 10.10 1.21
C ASP A 84 1.59 10.51 0.87
N LYS A 85 1.97 11.72 1.31
CA LYS A 85 3.33 12.26 1.13
C LYS A 85 4.41 11.35 1.70
N LYS A 86 4.10 10.49 2.69
CA LYS A 86 5.05 9.51 3.25
C LYS A 86 5.53 8.50 2.21
N LEU A 87 4.80 8.30 1.11
CA LEU A 87 5.18 7.42 0.02
C LEU A 87 6.32 7.98 -0.84
N LEU A 88 6.62 9.27 -0.73
CA LEU A 88 7.68 9.93 -1.49
C LEU A 88 9.07 9.75 -0.87
N PHE A 89 9.15 9.01 0.23
CA PHE A 89 10.37 8.83 1.01
C PHE A 89 10.63 7.35 1.26
N VAL A 90 11.91 6.97 1.22
CA VAL A 90 12.39 5.66 1.70
C VAL A 90 12.27 5.64 3.23
N GLN A 91 11.83 4.52 3.81
CA GLN A 91 11.63 4.42 5.27
C GLN A 91 12.97 4.44 6.02
N ASP A 92 13.96 3.70 5.52
CA ASP A 92 15.28 3.62 6.11
C ASP A 92 16.35 3.96 5.07
N THR A 93 17.00 5.11 5.27
CA THR A 93 18.10 5.57 4.41
C THR A 93 19.47 5.32 5.05
N SER A 94 19.53 4.81 6.28
CA SER A 94 20.79 4.63 7.01
C SER A 94 21.72 3.70 6.26
N PHE A 95 21.22 2.52 5.88
CA PHE A 95 21.95 1.54 5.10
C PHE A 95 22.50 2.11 3.78
N LEU A 96 21.69 2.85 3.01
CA LEU A 96 22.13 3.44 1.74
C LEU A 96 23.23 4.49 1.96
N ARG A 97 23.09 5.30 3.02
CA ARG A 97 24.09 6.28 3.39
C ARG A 97 25.39 5.60 3.79
N ASP A 98 25.32 4.56 4.61
CA ASP A 98 26.48 3.84 5.12
C ASP A 98 27.24 3.16 3.99
N GLN A 99 26.53 2.55 3.03
CA GLN A 99 27.13 1.96 1.83
C GLN A 99 27.91 2.99 1.00
N ILE A 100 27.38 4.19 0.85
CA ILE A 100 28.04 5.25 0.09
C ILE A 100 29.23 5.84 0.84
N LEU A 101 29.11 6.02 2.15
CA LEU A 101 30.23 6.47 2.98
C LEU A 101 31.36 5.43 3.06
N SER A 102 31.02 4.14 2.95
CA SER A 102 31.98 3.04 2.90
C SER A 102 32.66 2.88 1.54
N ALA A 103 32.17 3.54 0.49
CA ALA A 103 32.75 3.45 -0.85
C ALA A 103 34.16 4.06 -0.86
N GLN A 104 35.17 3.19 -0.99
CA GLN A 104 36.58 3.61 -1.04
C GLN A 104 37.11 3.77 -2.46
N ASP A 105 36.47 3.11 -3.44
CA ASP A 105 36.88 3.12 -4.85
C ASP A 105 35.73 3.50 -5.80
N ASP A 106 36.10 3.98 -6.98
CA ASP A 106 35.14 4.40 -8.02
C ASP A 106 34.28 3.23 -8.51
N ARG A 107 34.81 1.99 -8.46
CA ARG A 107 34.07 0.79 -8.83
C ARG A 107 32.89 0.53 -7.91
N HIS A 108 33.05 0.74 -6.60
CA HIS A 108 31.95 0.60 -5.66
C HIS A 108 30.84 1.61 -5.94
N ILE A 109 31.19 2.86 -6.24
CA ILE A 109 30.23 3.88 -6.66
C ILE A 109 29.50 3.43 -7.92
N GLN A 110 30.23 2.90 -8.91
CA GLN A 110 29.65 2.43 -10.16
C GLN A 110 28.70 1.23 -9.96
N HIS A 111 29.04 0.28 -9.09
CA HIS A 111 28.14 -0.81 -8.72
C HIS A 111 26.85 -0.32 -8.08
N LEU A 112 26.92 0.72 -7.23
CA LEU A 112 25.73 1.35 -6.66
C LEU A 112 24.87 2.04 -7.73
N GLU A 113 25.47 2.60 -8.78
CA GLU A 113 24.74 3.12 -9.93
C GLU A 113 24.07 2.01 -10.75
N ASP A 114 24.77 0.89 -10.98
CA ASP A 114 24.22 -0.28 -11.66
C ASP A 114 23.02 -0.85 -10.91
N ILE A 115 23.07 -0.87 -9.57
CA ILE A 115 21.94 -1.28 -8.72
C ILE A 115 20.74 -0.34 -8.92
N ALA A 116 20.97 0.97 -8.95
CA ALA A 116 19.88 1.93 -9.18
C ALA A 116 19.21 1.70 -10.55
N ALA A 117 20.02 1.46 -11.59
CA ALA A 117 19.54 1.15 -12.93
C ALA A 117 18.77 -0.18 -12.97
N PHE A 118 19.30 -1.22 -12.31
CA PHE A 118 18.65 -2.52 -12.21
C PHE A 118 17.27 -2.43 -11.57
N VAL A 119 17.12 -1.68 -10.48
CA VAL A 119 15.82 -1.49 -9.80
C VAL A 119 14.81 -0.78 -10.70
N ASP A 120 15.23 0.28 -11.40
CA ASP A 120 14.36 0.98 -12.34
C ASP A 120 13.94 0.06 -13.52
N ASN A 121 14.88 -0.73 -14.05
CA ASN A 121 14.62 -1.70 -15.13
C ASN A 121 13.67 -2.82 -14.67
N GLN A 122 13.81 -3.32 -13.44
CA GLN A 122 12.93 -4.35 -12.89
C GLN A 122 11.49 -3.84 -12.76
N ARG A 123 11.31 -2.58 -12.35
CA ARG A 123 10.00 -1.93 -12.31
C ARG A 123 9.40 -1.82 -13.71
N GLU A 124 10.18 -1.37 -14.70
CA GLU A 124 9.70 -1.25 -16.08
C GLU A 124 9.34 -2.62 -16.68
N TYR A 125 10.15 -3.64 -16.43
CA TYR A 125 9.86 -5.01 -16.81
C TYR A 125 8.50 -5.47 -16.25
N ASP A 126 8.24 -5.24 -14.97
CA ASP A 126 6.99 -5.60 -14.33
C ASP A 126 5.78 -4.87 -14.97
N GLU A 127 5.92 -3.58 -15.29
CA GLU A 127 4.90 -2.79 -15.98
C GLU A 127 4.62 -3.33 -17.40
N LEU A 128 5.67 -3.72 -18.13
CA LEU A 128 5.54 -4.32 -19.45
C LEU A 128 4.85 -5.69 -19.40
N ILE A 129 5.19 -6.53 -18.43
CA ILE A 129 4.54 -7.83 -18.22
C ILE A 129 3.05 -7.63 -17.92
N GLU A 130 2.69 -6.70 -17.05
CA GLU A 130 1.29 -6.44 -16.72
C GLU A 130 0.49 -5.95 -17.94
N ARG A 131 1.10 -5.13 -18.80
CA ARG A 131 0.45 -4.57 -19.99
C ARG A 131 0.26 -5.59 -21.11
N TYR A 132 1.27 -6.40 -21.41
CA TYR A 132 1.28 -7.29 -22.58
C TYR A 132 0.93 -8.73 -22.23
N ASN A 133 1.14 -9.15 -20.98
CA ASN A 133 0.80 -10.49 -20.51
C ASN A 133 0.15 -10.46 -19.11
N PRO A 134 -1.05 -9.88 -18.98
CA PRO A 134 -1.78 -9.84 -17.71
C PRO A 134 -2.11 -11.25 -17.18
N GLY A 135 -2.06 -12.28 -18.05
CA GLY A 135 -2.23 -13.68 -17.68
C GLY A 135 -1.01 -14.33 -17.02
N ALA A 136 0.17 -13.70 -17.07
CA ALA A 136 1.40 -14.24 -16.51
C ALA A 136 1.31 -14.43 -15.00
N ARG A 137 0.67 -13.48 -14.30
CA ARG A 137 0.53 -13.47 -12.83
C ARG A 137 -0.78 -14.10 -12.35
N MET A 138 -1.65 -14.58 -13.24
CA MET A 138 -2.92 -15.21 -12.86
C MET A 138 -2.69 -16.57 -12.22
N SER A 139 -3.42 -16.83 -11.14
CA SER A 139 -3.47 -18.17 -10.55
C SER A 139 -4.11 -19.16 -11.52
N GLN A 140 -3.86 -20.46 -11.33
CA GLN A 140 -4.46 -21.48 -12.19
C GLN A 140 -5.99 -21.42 -12.15
N GLU A 141 -6.56 -21.14 -10.97
CA GLU A 141 -8.00 -20.98 -10.79
C GLU A 141 -8.56 -19.80 -11.59
N GLU A 142 -7.87 -18.66 -11.58
CA GLU A 142 -8.26 -17.48 -12.37
C GLU A 142 -8.20 -17.74 -13.87
N LYS A 143 -7.16 -18.47 -14.33
CA LYS A 143 -7.05 -18.89 -15.74
C LYS A 143 -8.22 -19.77 -16.16
N VAL A 144 -8.60 -20.73 -15.31
CA VAL A 144 -9.74 -21.62 -15.55
C VAL A 144 -11.04 -20.81 -15.60
N LYS A 145 -11.31 -19.95 -14.60
CA LYS A 145 -12.49 -19.07 -14.58
C LYS A 145 -12.57 -18.16 -15.80
N ARG A 146 -11.44 -17.56 -16.21
CA ARG A 146 -11.38 -16.68 -17.38
C ARG A 146 -11.63 -17.44 -18.68
N THR A 147 -11.15 -18.68 -18.78
CA THR A 147 -11.38 -19.55 -19.95
C THR A 147 -12.83 -20.03 -20.00
N ALA A 148 -13.40 -20.43 -18.86
CA ALA A 148 -14.81 -20.77 -18.71
C ALA A 148 -15.72 -19.59 -19.14
N ASN A 149 -15.43 -18.38 -18.67
CA ASN A 149 -16.19 -17.19 -19.03
C ASN A 149 -16.10 -16.85 -20.53
N LYS A 150 -14.98 -17.13 -21.21
CA LYS A 150 -14.86 -16.94 -22.67
C LYS A 150 -15.84 -17.81 -23.47
N VAL A 151 -16.19 -18.99 -22.94
CA VAL A 151 -17.13 -19.92 -23.57
C VAL A 151 -18.55 -19.80 -23.00
N GLY A 152 -18.83 -18.76 -22.19
CA GLY A 152 -20.13 -18.56 -21.56
C GLY A 152 -20.44 -19.52 -20.42
N PHE A 153 -19.45 -20.27 -19.91
CA PHE A 153 -19.61 -21.20 -18.79
C PHE A 153 -19.29 -20.48 -17.47
N GLN A 154 -20.24 -20.46 -16.52
CA GLN A 154 -20.01 -19.93 -15.18
C GLN A 154 -19.53 -21.04 -14.25
N MET A 155 -18.30 -20.92 -13.77
CA MET A 155 -17.76 -21.80 -12.73
C MET A 155 -18.42 -21.49 -11.37
N PRO A 156 -18.88 -22.52 -10.61
CA PRO A 156 -19.29 -22.32 -9.22
C PRO A 156 -18.11 -21.81 -8.39
N SER A 157 -18.40 -20.89 -7.47
CA SER A 157 -17.45 -20.32 -6.51
C SER A 157 -17.19 -21.23 -5.33
#